data_AF-A0A3B4B1K0-F1
#
_entry.id   AF-A0A3B4B1K0-F1
#
_cell.length_a   1.000
_cell.length_b   1.000
_cell.length_c   1.000
_cell.angle_alpha   90.00
_cell.angle_beta   90.00
_cell.angle_gamma   90.00
#
_symmetry.space_group_name_H-M   'P 1'
#
loop_
_entity.id
_entity.type
_entity.pdbx_description
1 polymer ?
#
loop_
_entity_poly.entity_id
_entity_poly.type
_entity_poly.pdbx_seq_one_letter_code
_entity_poly.pdbx_strand_id
1 'polypeptide(L)'
;MEGGASLGVSFDVIQQASLEDMMSGNQGTSALASYDETALSYIAAVYHSMKEEIRRNAPGATPIKRRGGSQVTQQTVGDLSALPGTISFSQEYVSGELTQNIFTITQKIQKKVTGTRSVTQPSEMFPVLPGSYLPLNNPALEFIKYVCQVLSLDPNISNQMNKLKRDLLRLVDVGEFSDAAQFRDPCQSYVLPEVICHHCNFCRDLDLCKDPSIGQDGSVLPQWFCSNCQAQYETESIEMALVEALQKKLMSYTLQDLVCSKCKGVKEANMPLYCNCAGDFELTFSTKSFSEQITVFQSISSHYNMSFLGETIEWLLAMSPHLISKTR
;
A
#
# COMPACT_ATOMS: atom_id res chain seq x y z
N MET A 1 32.44 25.75 2.91
CA MET A 1 32.26 24.99 1.65
C MET A 1 31.36 23.82 1.99
N GLU A 2 30.05 24.07 2.02
CA GLU A 2 29.03 23.05 2.21
C GLU A 2 28.10 23.16 1.01
N GLY A 3 28.03 22.09 0.22
CA GLY A 3 27.15 21.99 -0.93
C GLY A 3 26.43 20.64 -0.83
N GLY A 4 25.23 20.67 -0.25
CA GLY A 4 24.32 19.54 -0.30
C GLY A 4 23.72 19.44 -1.70
N ALA A 5 24.07 18.39 -2.43
CA ALA A 5 23.41 18.06 -3.69
C ALA A 5 22.07 17.39 -3.38
N SER A 6 20.97 18.09 -3.63
CA SER A 6 19.65 17.46 -3.72
C SER A 6 19.64 16.57 -4.97
N LEU A 7 19.59 15.24 -4.78
CA LEU A 7 19.31 14.31 -5.87
C LEU A 7 17.81 14.45 -6.22
N GLY A 8 17.53 15.34 -7.17
CA GLY A 8 16.23 15.40 -7.82
C GLY A 8 16.04 14.15 -8.68
N VAL A 9 14.96 13.41 -8.43
CA VAL A 9 14.53 12.32 -9.30
C VAL A 9 14.13 12.95 -10.64
N SER A 10 14.95 12.73 -11.67
CA SER A 10 14.63 13.13 -13.05
C SER A 10 13.58 12.16 -13.59
N PHE A 11 12.34 12.63 -13.71
CA PHE A 11 11.21 11.89 -14.31
C PHE A 11 11.29 11.83 -15.85
N ASP A 12 12.36 12.34 -16.47
CA ASP A 12 12.48 12.47 -17.93
C ASP A 12 12.82 11.15 -18.67
N VAL A 13 12.87 10.01 -17.98
CA VAL A 13 13.10 8.69 -18.58
C VAL A 13 11.94 7.73 -18.27
N ILE A 14 10.70 8.22 -18.36
CA ILE A 14 9.57 7.33 -18.65
C ILE A 14 9.43 7.30 -20.17
N GLN A 15 9.74 6.15 -20.74
CA GLN A 15 9.53 5.87 -22.15
C GLN A 15 8.06 6.15 -22.45
N GLN A 16 7.79 7.19 -23.26
CA GLN A 16 6.46 7.59 -23.68
C GLN A 16 5.85 6.44 -24.50
N ALA A 17 5.22 5.48 -23.82
CA ALA A 17 4.15 4.72 -24.43
C ALA A 17 3.09 5.76 -24.82
N SER A 18 2.77 5.81 -26.11
CA SER A 18 1.77 6.73 -26.63
C SER A 18 0.48 6.53 -25.83
N LEU A 19 -0.12 7.63 -25.37
CA LEU A 19 -1.42 7.65 -24.69
C LEU A 19 -2.49 6.88 -25.50
N GLU A 20 -2.32 6.76 -26.81
CA GLU A 20 -3.18 6.00 -27.72
C GLU A 20 -3.04 4.47 -27.57
N ASP A 21 -1.85 3.97 -27.23
CA ASP A 21 -1.59 2.53 -27.03
C ASP A 21 -2.14 2.02 -25.68
N MET A 22 -2.22 2.89 -24.67
CA MET A 22 -2.84 2.57 -23.38
C MET A 22 -4.37 2.52 -23.47
N MET A 23 -4.98 3.36 -24.31
CA MET A 23 -6.45 3.39 -24.49
C MET A 23 -6.98 2.32 -25.46
N SER A 24 -6.11 1.71 -26.26
CA SER A 24 -6.49 0.68 -27.25
C SER A 24 -6.30 -0.72 -26.66
N GLY A 25 -7.17 -1.06 -25.71
CA GLY A 25 -7.20 -2.35 -25.02
C GLY A 25 -6.99 -3.54 -25.97
N ASN A 26 -5.78 -4.10 -25.95
CA ASN A 26 -5.45 -5.33 -26.65
C ASN A 26 -5.30 -6.49 -25.65
N GLN A 27 -5.78 -7.64 -26.09
CA GLN A 27 -6.31 -8.72 -25.26
C GLN A 27 -5.21 -9.57 -24.61
N GLY A 28 -5.30 -9.80 -23.29
CA GLY A 28 -4.50 -10.83 -22.61
C GLY A 28 -4.43 -10.75 -21.09
N THR A 29 -4.43 -9.56 -20.49
CA THR A 29 -4.14 -9.36 -19.05
C THR A 29 -5.12 -8.36 -18.41
N SER A 30 -6.42 -8.68 -18.43
CA SER A 30 -7.49 -7.66 -18.38
C SER A 30 -8.13 -7.38 -17.00
N ALA A 31 -7.51 -7.76 -15.88
CA ALA A 31 -8.03 -7.44 -14.53
C ALA A 31 -7.07 -6.60 -13.67
N LEU A 32 -5.78 -6.91 -13.69
CA LEU A 32 -4.76 -6.16 -12.92
C LEU A 32 -4.40 -4.80 -13.55
N ALA A 33 -4.59 -4.63 -14.85
CA ALA A 33 -4.26 -3.36 -15.53
C ALA A 33 -5.20 -2.19 -15.18
N SER A 34 -6.38 -2.45 -14.60
CA SER A 34 -7.44 -1.45 -14.55
C SER A 34 -7.29 -0.38 -13.45
N TYR A 35 -6.70 -0.73 -12.30
CA TYR A 35 -6.49 0.23 -11.21
C TYR A 35 -5.28 1.14 -11.48
N ASP A 36 -4.18 0.56 -11.96
CA ASP A 36 -2.96 1.29 -12.32
C ASP A 36 -3.26 2.29 -13.44
N GLU A 37 -4.00 1.87 -14.47
CA GLU A 37 -4.40 2.76 -15.56
C GLU A 37 -5.26 3.94 -15.08
N THR A 38 -6.19 3.72 -14.15
CA THR A 38 -7.05 4.78 -13.60
C THR A 38 -6.24 5.79 -12.78
N ALA A 39 -5.34 5.30 -11.91
CA ALA A 39 -4.48 6.16 -11.10
C ALA A 39 -3.47 6.92 -11.96
N LEU A 40 -2.83 6.24 -12.92
CA LEU A 40 -1.89 6.84 -13.86
C LEU A 40 -2.57 7.89 -14.74
N SER A 41 -3.79 7.62 -15.23
CA SER A 41 -4.59 8.57 -15.99
C SER A 41 -4.85 9.84 -15.20
N TYR A 42 -5.26 9.73 -13.93
CA TYR A 42 -5.45 10.88 -13.05
C TYR A 42 -4.14 11.66 -12.84
N ILE A 43 -3.07 10.99 -12.44
CA ILE A 43 -1.77 11.61 -12.16
C ILE A 43 -1.24 12.33 -13.42
N ALA A 44 -1.33 11.70 -14.58
CA ALA A 44 -0.91 12.28 -15.85
C ALA A 44 -1.74 13.53 -16.21
N ALA A 45 -3.07 13.46 -16.07
CA ALA A 45 -3.95 14.60 -16.34
C ALA A 45 -3.63 15.80 -15.44
N VAL A 46 -3.46 15.57 -14.13
CA VAL A 46 -3.09 16.62 -13.17
C VAL A 46 -1.72 17.19 -13.50
N TYR A 47 -0.74 16.35 -13.81
CA TYR A 47 0.60 16.79 -14.19
C TYR A 47 0.60 17.66 -15.45
N HIS A 48 -0.16 17.27 -16.48
CA HIS A 48 -0.31 18.05 -17.70
C HIS A 48 -0.98 19.40 -17.45
N SER A 49 -2.07 19.45 -16.68
CA SER A 49 -2.71 20.71 -16.27
C SER A 49 -1.74 21.62 -15.52
N MET A 50 -0.99 21.07 -14.57
CA MET A 50 -0.01 21.83 -13.79
C MET A 50 1.08 22.43 -14.70
N LYS A 51 1.59 21.63 -15.66
CA LYS A 51 2.59 22.08 -16.64
C LYS A 51 2.06 23.19 -17.55
N GLU A 52 0.80 23.11 -17.97
CA GLU A 52 0.16 24.16 -18.75
C GLU A 52 -0.03 25.46 -17.96
N GLU A 53 -0.45 25.36 -16.70
CA GLU A 53 -0.69 26.52 -15.86
C GLU A 53 0.62 27.25 -15.53
N ILE A 54 1.69 26.50 -15.25
CA ILE A 54 3.05 27.06 -15.12
C ILE A 54 3.49 27.78 -16.40
N ARG A 55 3.20 27.21 -17.58
CA ARG A 55 3.50 27.87 -18.87
C ARG A 55 2.71 29.17 -19.05
N ARG A 56 1.43 29.21 -18.66
CA ARG A 56 0.59 30.42 -18.75
C ARG A 56 1.06 31.52 -17.78
N ASN A 57 1.57 31.13 -16.61
CA ASN A 57 2.06 32.04 -15.57
C ASN A 57 3.57 32.34 -15.68
N ALA A 58 4.24 31.89 -16.76
CA ALA A 58 5.66 32.14 -16.97
C ALA A 58 5.96 33.66 -17.04
N PRO A 59 7.05 34.13 -16.40
CA PRO A 59 7.44 35.54 -16.45
C PRO A 59 7.58 36.03 -17.90
N GLY A 60 6.79 37.03 -18.28
CA GLY A 60 6.77 37.60 -19.64
C GLY A 60 5.46 37.39 -20.42
N ALA A 61 4.53 36.56 -19.93
CA ALA A 61 3.23 36.29 -20.58
C ALA A 61 2.07 37.19 -20.08
N THR A 62 2.26 37.97 -19.00
CA THR A 62 1.26 38.93 -18.52
C THR A 62 1.10 40.09 -19.52
N PRO A 63 -0.12 40.38 -20.01
CA PRO A 63 -0.36 41.53 -20.88
C PRO A 63 0.13 42.82 -20.21
N ILE A 64 1.02 43.55 -20.87
CA ILE A 64 1.46 44.87 -20.43
C ILE A 64 0.27 45.81 -20.50
N LYS A 65 -0.49 45.94 -19.41
CA LYS A 65 -1.30 47.14 -19.21
C LYS A 65 -0.33 48.30 -18.99
N ARG A 66 -0.24 49.21 -19.96
CA ARG A 66 0.39 50.54 -19.75
C ARG A 66 -0.31 51.18 -18.55
N ARG A 67 0.36 51.17 -17.38
CA ARG A 67 -0.18 51.71 -16.13
C ARG A 67 0.40 53.11 -15.93
N GLY A 68 -0.47 54.12 -15.93
CA GLY A 68 -0.17 55.40 -15.29
C GLY A 68 -0.28 55.26 -13.77
N GLY A 69 0.68 55.85 -13.06
CA GLY A 69 0.56 56.31 -11.67
C GLY A 69 0.26 55.27 -10.57
N SER A 70 1.34 54.89 -9.88
CA SER A 70 1.42 54.73 -8.41
C SER A 70 1.09 53.39 -7.73
N GLN A 71 2.02 53.09 -6.81
CA GLN A 71 2.07 52.12 -5.71
C GLN A 71 2.37 50.64 -6.02
N VAL A 72 3.62 50.29 -5.70
CA VAL A 72 4.20 48.95 -5.64
C VAL A 72 3.70 48.27 -4.38
N THR A 73 2.87 47.24 -4.53
CA THR A 73 2.62 46.25 -3.47
C THR A 73 3.48 45.04 -3.81
N GLN A 74 4.39 44.67 -2.89
CA GLN A 74 5.18 43.45 -3.00
C GLN A 74 4.24 42.24 -3.12
N GLN A 75 4.28 41.56 -4.27
CA GLN A 75 3.71 40.23 -4.39
C GLN A 75 4.57 39.29 -3.56
N THR A 76 3.97 38.77 -2.49
CA THR A 76 4.47 37.63 -1.75
C THR A 76 4.65 36.47 -2.73
N VAL A 77 5.85 35.89 -2.75
CA VAL A 77 6.15 34.62 -3.41
C VAL A 77 5.28 33.57 -2.72
N GLY A 78 4.06 33.38 -3.24
CA GLY A 78 3.09 32.42 -2.73
C GLY A 78 3.56 31.01 -3.06
N ASP A 79 3.37 30.10 -2.11
CA ASP A 79 3.69 28.69 -2.22
C ASP A 79 3.28 28.12 -3.59
N LEU A 80 4.23 27.56 -4.31
CA LEU A 80 4.06 26.86 -5.59
C LEU A 80 3.24 25.55 -5.45
N SER A 81 2.65 25.27 -4.29
CA SER A 81 2.11 23.97 -3.93
C SER A 81 0.69 23.70 -4.41
N ALA A 82 -0.09 24.71 -4.81
CA ALA A 82 -1.35 24.48 -5.50
C ALA A 82 -1.85 25.73 -6.24
N LEU A 83 -1.65 25.75 -7.57
CA LEU A 83 -2.24 26.78 -8.41
C LEU A 83 -3.78 26.59 -8.44
N PRO A 84 -4.60 27.64 -8.23
CA PRO A 84 -6.06 27.50 -8.19
C PRO A 84 -6.68 26.89 -9.45
N GLY A 85 -6.09 27.10 -10.63
CA GLY A 85 -6.55 26.51 -11.87
C GLY A 85 -6.43 24.99 -11.87
N THR A 86 -5.30 24.45 -11.43
CA THR A 86 -5.05 23.01 -11.32
C THR A 86 -6.02 22.35 -10.33
N ILE A 87 -6.34 23.01 -9.21
CA ILE A 87 -7.36 22.51 -8.27
C ILE A 87 -8.72 22.39 -8.96
N SER A 88 -9.17 23.45 -9.65
CA SER A 88 -10.45 23.42 -10.36
C SER A 88 -10.50 22.36 -11.46
N PHE A 89 -9.41 22.19 -12.20
CA PHE A 89 -9.26 21.15 -13.22
C PHE A 89 -9.39 19.75 -12.60
N SER A 90 -8.65 19.44 -11.53
CA SER A 90 -8.73 18.15 -10.85
C SER A 90 -10.16 17.84 -10.39
N GLN A 91 -10.83 18.83 -9.80
CA GLN A 91 -12.21 18.69 -9.34
C GLN A 91 -13.21 18.42 -10.47
N GLU A 92 -13.07 19.11 -11.61
CA GLU A 92 -13.93 18.94 -12.79
C GLU A 92 -13.67 17.61 -13.48
N TYR A 93 -12.39 17.24 -13.65
CA TYR A 93 -11.98 15.98 -14.27
C TYR A 93 -12.50 14.77 -13.47
N VAL A 94 -12.35 14.80 -12.14
CA VAL A 94 -12.89 13.75 -11.25
C VAL A 94 -14.41 13.69 -11.33
N SER A 95 -15.10 14.85 -11.30
CA SER A 95 -16.57 14.90 -11.30
C SER A 95 -17.21 14.46 -12.62
N GLY A 96 -16.47 14.57 -13.73
CA GLY A 96 -16.94 14.23 -15.07
C GLY A 96 -16.36 12.91 -15.57
N GLU A 97 -15.29 13.00 -16.35
CA GLU A 97 -14.74 11.91 -17.15
C GLU A 97 -14.27 10.73 -16.29
N LEU A 98 -13.50 10.99 -15.23
CA LEU A 98 -12.96 9.92 -14.38
C LEU A 98 -14.07 9.16 -13.66
N THR A 99 -15.07 9.87 -13.15
CA THR A 99 -16.26 9.25 -12.53
C THR A 99 -16.93 8.29 -13.52
N GLN A 100 -17.22 8.74 -14.75
CA GLN A 100 -17.87 7.90 -15.76
C GLN A 100 -17.04 6.67 -16.12
N ASN A 101 -15.72 6.81 -16.22
CA ASN A 101 -14.81 5.70 -16.48
C ASN A 101 -14.85 4.67 -15.33
N ILE A 102 -14.69 5.12 -14.07
CA ILE A 102 -14.71 4.25 -12.89
C ILE A 102 -16.05 3.52 -12.76
N PHE A 103 -17.18 4.18 -13.02
CA PHE A 103 -18.49 3.54 -13.07
C PHE A 103 -18.55 2.44 -14.13
N THR A 104 -18.07 2.73 -15.34
CA THR A 104 -18.06 1.79 -16.46
C THR A 104 -17.22 0.56 -16.14
N ILE A 105 -16.03 0.75 -15.59
CA ILE A 105 -15.14 -0.34 -15.15
C ILE A 105 -15.82 -1.16 -14.05
N THR A 106 -16.34 -0.51 -13.00
CA THR A 106 -17.01 -1.19 -11.88
C THR A 106 -18.18 -2.04 -12.37
N GLN A 107 -19.01 -1.51 -13.28
CA GLN A 107 -20.11 -2.25 -13.89
C GLN A 107 -19.64 -3.44 -14.73
N LYS A 108 -18.54 -3.28 -15.48
CA LYS A 108 -17.95 -4.37 -16.26
C LYS A 108 -17.45 -5.49 -15.34
N ILE A 109 -16.76 -5.15 -14.24
CA ILE A 109 -16.30 -6.11 -13.23
C ILE A 109 -17.52 -6.80 -12.61
N GLN A 110 -18.50 -6.04 -12.12
CA GLN A 110 -19.70 -6.62 -11.49
C GLN A 110 -20.44 -7.60 -12.39
N LYS A 111 -20.59 -7.29 -13.68
CA LYS A 111 -21.32 -8.14 -14.65
C LYS A 111 -20.52 -9.35 -15.11
N LYS A 112 -19.23 -9.19 -15.39
CA LYS A 112 -18.40 -10.23 -16.03
C LYS A 112 -17.64 -11.10 -15.04
N VAL A 113 -17.32 -10.55 -13.88
CA VAL A 113 -16.33 -11.11 -12.95
C VAL A 113 -17.00 -11.56 -11.66
N THR A 114 -17.90 -10.75 -11.12
CA THR A 114 -18.54 -11.05 -9.82
C THR A 114 -19.54 -12.20 -9.94
N GLY A 115 -20.43 -12.22 -10.95
CA GLY A 115 -21.39 -13.33 -11.19
C GLY A 115 -22.22 -13.75 -9.96
N THR A 116 -23.05 -14.79 -10.06
CA THR A 116 -23.76 -15.41 -8.91
C THR A 116 -22.81 -16.27 -8.06
N ARG A 117 -21.71 -15.69 -7.58
CA ARG A 117 -20.75 -16.41 -6.71
C ARG A 117 -21.16 -16.31 -5.24
N SER A 118 -20.95 -17.39 -4.50
CA SER A 118 -21.19 -17.44 -3.06
C SER A 118 -20.27 -16.46 -2.35
N VAL A 119 -20.85 -15.54 -1.56
CA VAL A 119 -20.15 -14.49 -0.79
C VAL A 119 -19.15 -15.06 0.22
N THR A 120 -19.20 -16.37 0.49
CA THR A 120 -18.50 -17.02 1.61
C THR A 120 -17.11 -17.56 1.29
N GLN A 121 -16.66 -17.57 0.03
CA GLN A 121 -15.34 -18.11 -0.34
C GLN A 121 -14.45 -17.03 -0.97
N PRO A 122 -13.12 -17.04 -0.69
CA PRO A 122 -12.17 -16.18 -1.38
C PRO A 122 -12.22 -16.39 -2.89
N SER A 123 -12.12 -15.30 -3.66
CA SER A 123 -12.09 -15.39 -5.12
C SER A 123 -10.71 -15.84 -5.57
N GLU A 124 -10.64 -16.92 -6.37
CA GLU A 124 -9.41 -17.40 -7.04
C GLU A 124 -8.75 -16.36 -7.96
N MET A 125 -9.42 -15.23 -8.20
CA MET A 125 -8.93 -14.17 -9.06
C MET A 125 -7.91 -13.25 -8.39
N PHE A 126 -7.84 -13.27 -7.05
CA PHE A 126 -6.83 -12.50 -6.33
C PHE A 126 -5.57 -13.33 -6.15
N PRO A 127 -4.39 -12.79 -6.49
CA PRO A 127 -3.15 -13.50 -6.26
C PRO A 127 -2.92 -13.67 -4.75
N VAL A 128 -2.44 -14.84 -4.35
CA VAL A 128 -2.01 -15.09 -2.97
C VAL A 128 -0.54 -14.74 -2.87
N LEU A 129 -0.27 -13.45 -2.63
CA LEU A 129 1.07 -12.91 -2.46
C LEU A 129 1.53 -13.00 -1.00
N PRO A 130 2.84 -12.91 -0.72
CA PRO A 130 3.37 -12.83 0.64
C PRO A 130 2.71 -11.68 1.40
N GLY A 131 2.23 -11.95 2.61
CA GLY A 131 1.53 -10.97 3.43
C GLY A 131 0.03 -10.84 3.13
N SER A 132 -0.55 -11.64 2.24
CA SER A 132 -2.00 -11.68 2.03
C SER A 132 -2.72 -12.27 3.25
N TYR A 133 -3.63 -11.50 3.85
CA TYR A 133 -4.39 -11.93 5.05
C TYR A 133 -5.89 -11.63 4.98
N LEU A 134 -6.34 -10.83 4.01
CA LEU A 134 -7.74 -10.48 3.85
C LEU A 134 -8.46 -11.51 2.96
N PRO A 135 -9.66 -11.99 3.35
CA PRO A 135 -10.48 -12.84 2.49
C PRO A 135 -11.21 -11.99 1.44
N LEU A 136 -10.56 -11.76 0.30
CA LEU A 136 -11.12 -10.95 -0.80
C LEU A 136 -12.09 -11.79 -1.65
N ASN A 137 -13.37 -11.44 -1.63
CA ASN A 137 -14.45 -12.22 -2.27
C ASN A 137 -15.22 -11.45 -3.36
N ASN A 138 -15.22 -10.12 -3.33
CA ASN A 138 -15.98 -9.27 -4.25
C ASN A 138 -15.03 -8.36 -5.06
N PRO A 139 -14.64 -8.75 -6.28
CA PRO A 139 -13.73 -7.98 -7.14
C PRO A 139 -14.17 -6.55 -7.41
N ALA A 140 -15.47 -6.30 -7.57
CA ALA A 140 -15.98 -4.94 -7.80
C ALA A 140 -15.83 -4.07 -6.55
N LEU A 141 -16.12 -4.63 -5.36
CA LEU A 141 -15.95 -3.92 -4.09
C LEU A 141 -14.48 -3.59 -3.81
N GLU A 142 -13.57 -4.55 -4.02
CA GLU A 142 -12.14 -4.32 -3.82
C GLU A 142 -11.58 -3.30 -4.82
N PHE A 143 -12.02 -3.34 -6.08
CA PHE A 143 -11.69 -2.30 -7.07
C PHE A 143 -12.10 -0.90 -6.58
N ILE A 144 -13.34 -0.74 -6.09
CA ILE A 144 -13.83 0.54 -5.56
C ILE A 144 -12.95 0.99 -4.39
N LYS A 145 -12.68 0.10 -3.43
CA LYS A 145 -11.86 0.43 -2.25
C LYS A 145 -10.47 0.93 -2.65
N TYR A 146 -9.80 0.23 -3.56
CA TYR A 146 -8.42 0.54 -3.96
C TYR A 146 -8.34 1.83 -4.77
N VAL A 147 -9.17 1.98 -5.79
CA VAL A 147 -9.19 3.21 -6.61
C VAL A 147 -9.57 4.42 -5.76
N CYS A 148 -10.60 4.32 -4.92
CA CYS A 148 -10.96 5.42 -4.03
C CYS A 148 -9.85 5.73 -3.02
N GLN A 149 -9.19 4.73 -2.45
CA GLN A 149 -8.11 4.96 -1.49
C GLN A 149 -6.92 5.70 -2.12
N VAL A 150 -6.52 5.32 -3.34
CA VAL A 150 -5.43 5.98 -4.07
C VAL A 150 -5.80 7.42 -4.42
N LEU A 151 -7.00 7.66 -4.96
CA LEU A 151 -7.45 9.01 -5.30
C LEU A 151 -7.65 9.91 -4.08
N SER A 152 -8.04 9.34 -2.93
CA SER A 152 -8.14 10.08 -1.66
C SER A 152 -6.79 10.59 -1.11
N LEU A 153 -5.66 10.22 -1.71
CA LEU A 153 -4.36 10.82 -1.38
C LEU A 153 -4.27 12.29 -1.82
N ASP A 154 -5.09 12.72 -2.77
CA ASP A 154 -5.17 14.14 -3.16
C ASP A 154 -6.25 14.86 -2.34
N PRO A 155 -5.87 15.76 -1.41
CA PRO A 155 -6.82 16.46 -0.56
C PRO A 155 -7.75 17.41 -1.33
N ASN A 156 -7.35 17.86 -2.53
CA ASN A 156 -8.09 18.84 -3.34
C ASN A 156 -9.41 18.31 -3.89
N ILE A 157 -9.56 16.98 -3.96
CA ILE A 157 -10.73 16.29 -4.54
C ILE A 157 -11.55 15.52 -3.49
N SER A 158 -11.35 15.79 -2.21
CA SER A 158 -11.97 15.05 -1.09
C SER A 158 -13.51 14.96 -1.21
N ASN A 159 -14.18 16.05 -1.60
CA ASN A 159 -15.64 16.09 -1.72
C ASN A 159 -16.15 15.23 -2.88
N GLN A 160 -15.46 15.32 -4.01
CA GLN A 160 -15.73 14.54 -5.22
C GLN A 160 -15.53 13.05 -4.93
N MET A 161 -14.47 12.71 -4.21
CA MET A 161 -14.19 11.32 -3.83
C MET A 161 -15.22 10.74 -2.86
N ASN A 162 -15.66 11.52 -1.86
CA ASN A 162 -16.72 11.08 -0.95
C ASN A 162 -18.03 10.80 -1.69
N LYS A 163 -18.39 11.65 -2.66
CA LYS A 163 -19.56 11.44 -3.51
C LYS A 163 -19.41 10.21 -4.40
N LEU A 164 -18.28 10.09 -5.11
CA LEU A 164 -17.98 8.97 -5.99
C LEU A 164 -18.01 7.64 -5.24
N LYS A 165 -17.34 7.55 -4.08
CA LYS A 165 -17.33 6.35 -3.24
C LYS A 165 -18.74 5.93 -2.83
N ARG A 166 -19.57 6.88 -2.39
CA ARG A 166 -20.97 6.60 -2.01
C ARG A 166 -21.77 6.04 -3.18
N ASP A 167 -21.66 6.66 -4.35
CA ASP A 167 -22.45 6.26 -5.52
C ASP A 167 -21.97 4.91 -6.10
N LEU A 168 -20.66 4.62 -6.04
CA LEU A 168 -20.10 3.32 -6.40
C LEU A 168 -20.49 2.20 -5.42
N LEU A 169 -20.49 2.47 -4.12
CA LEU A 169 -20.91 1.48 -3.13
C LEU A 169 -22.39 1.12 -3.28
N ARG A 170 -23.25 2.10 -3.62
CA ARG A 170 -24.65 1.85 -3.99
C ARG A 170 -24.80 0.97 -5.22
N LEU A 171 -23.92 1.10 -6.21
CA LEU A 171 -23.94 0.26 -7.42
C LEU A 171 -23.70 -1.24 -7.09
N VAL A 172 -22.92 -1.53 -6.05
CA VAL A 172 -22.60 -2.91 -5.62
C VAL A 172 -23.41 -3.38 -4.41
N ASP A 173 -24.44 -2.62 -4.01
CA ASP A 173 -25.33 -2.90 -2.88
C ASP A 173 -24.60 -3.04 -1.53
N VAL A 174 -23.60 -2.20 -1.29
CA VAL A 174 -22.85 -2.14 -0.04
C VAL A 174 -23.09 -0.80 0.65
N GLY A 175 -23.43 -0.82 1.94
CA GLY A 175 -23.64 0.41 2.71
C GLY A 175 -22.34 1.17 2.97
N GLU A 176 -22.38 2.50 2.89
CA GLU A 176 -21.18 3.36 3.04
C GLU A 176 -20.51 3.25 4.43
N PHE A 177 -21.28 2.89 5.45
CA PHE A 177 -20.82 2.68 6.82
C PHE A 177 -20.62 1.20 7.19
N SER A 178 -20.74 0.28 6.23
CA SER A 178 -20.50 -1.13 6.51
C SER A 178 -19.01 -1.39 6.74
N ASP A 179 -18.68 -2.34 7.61
CA ASP A 179 -17.29 -2.78 7.79
C ASP A 179 -16.68 -3.29 6.48
N ALA A 180 -17.52 -3.90 5.62
CA ALA A 180 -17.13 -4.36 4.30
C ALA A 180 -16.74 -3.22 3.35
N ALA A 181 -17.16 -1.98 3.56
CA ALA A 181 -16.80 -0.83 2.72
C ALA A 181 -15.50 -0.12 3.14
N GLN A 182 -14.95 -0.46 4.31
CA GLN A 182 -13.71 0.11 4.78
C GLN A 182 -12.53 -0.47 3.99
N PHE A 183 -11.63 0.40 3.55
CA PHE A 183 -10.36 -0.05 2.97
C PHE A 183 -9.49 -0.61 4.10
N ARG A 184 -8.87 -1.75 3.83
CA ARG A 184 -7.82 -2.35 4.66
C ARG A 184 -6.68 -2.70 3.71
N ASP A 185 -5.44 -2.38 4.09
CA ASP A 185 -4.27 -2.74 3.28
C ASP A 185 -4.27 -4.28 3.11
N PRO A 186 -4.37 -4.81 1.88
CA PRO A 186 -4.40 -6.26 1.66
C PRO A 186 -3.05 -6.94 1.91
N CYS A 187 -1.96 -6.16 1.99
CA CYS A 187 -0.61 -6.66 2.15
C CYS A 187 -0.05 -6.30 3.53
N GLN A 188 0.04 -7.29 4.41
CA GLN A 188 0.79 -7.17 5.65
C GLN A 188 2.29 -7.22 5.34
N SER A 189 2.92 -6.06 5.26
CA SER A 189 4.35 -5.91 4.96
C SER A 189 5.23 -6.51 6.07
N TYR A 190 6.37 -7.07 5.64
CA TYR A 190 7.47 -7.41 6.53
C TYR A 190 8.78 -6.89 5.94
N VAL A 191 9.41 -5.98 6.67
CA VAL A 191 10.66 -5.35 6.28
C VAL A 191 11.82 -5.97 7.04
N LEU A 192 12.77 -6.54 6.31
CA LEU A 192 14.08 -6.90 6.86
C LEU A 192 14.95 -5.64 6.90
N PRO A 193 15.40 -5.22 8.09
CA PRO A 193 16.25 -4.04 8.21
C PRO A 193 17.67 -4.35 7.72
N GLU A 194 18.33 -3.33 7.17
CA GLU A 194 19.79 -3.31 6.96
C GLU A 194 20.35 -4.50 6.13
N VAL A 195 19.66 -4.89 5.06
CA VAL A 195 20.14 -5.94 4.15
C VAL A 195 21.30 -5.40 3.31
N ILE A 196 22.48 -6.01 3.45
CA ILE A 196 23.71 -5.61 2.76
C ILE A 196 23.90 -6.45 1.49
N CYS A 197 24.10 -5.79 0.35
CA CYS A 197 24.47 -6.46 -0.90
C CYS A 197 25.94 -6.90 -0.88
N HIS A 198 26.20 -8.20 -1.00
CA HIS A 198 27.57 -8.75 -1.03
C HIS A 198 28.42 -8.30 -2.23
N HIS A 199 27.80 -7.77 -3.29
CA HIS A 199 28.53 -7.31 -4.49
C HIS A 199 28.99 -5.86 -4.40
N CYS A 200 28.17 -4.95 -3.88
CA CYS A 200 28.47 -3.50 -3.88
C CYS A 200 28.39 -2.85 -2.49
N ASN A 201 28.14 -3.63 -1.44
CA ASN A 201 27.96 -3.19 -0.05
C ASN A 201 26.86 -2.15 0.15
N PHE A 202 25.94 -2.02 -0.81
CA PHE A 202 24.77 -1.18 -0.65
C PHE A 202 23.84 -1.79 0.41
N CYS A 203 23.57 -1.01 1.45
CA CYS A 203 22.71 -1.39 2.57
C CYS A 203 21.34 -0.74 2.39
N ARG A 204 20.28 -1.54 2.48
CA ARG A 204 18.91 -1.03 2.49
C ARG A 204 17.99 -1.96 3.26
N ASP A 205 16.86 -1.41 3.68
CA ASP A 205 15.75 -2.22 4.14
C ASP A 205 15.09 -2.92 2.95
N LEU A 206 14.71 -4.19 3.11
CA LEU A 206 14.11 -5.03 2.08
C LEU A 206 12.68 -5.42 2.51
N ASP A 207 11.66 -4.97 1.79
CA ASP A 207 10.27 -5.36 2.05
C ASP A 207 9.95 -6.64 1.29
N LEU A 208 9.87 -7.77 1.98
CA LEU A 208 9.72 -9.08 1.35
C LEU A 208 8.33 -9.32 0.75
N CYS A 209 7.34 -8.49 1.13
CA CYS A 209 5.97 -8.59 0.66
C CYS A 209 5.66 -7.61 -0.48
N LYS A 210 6.33 -6.45 -0.50
CA LYS A 210 6.04 -5.36 -1.44
C LYS A 210 7.14 -5.12 -2.48
N ASP A 211 8.41 -5.46 -2.19
CA ASP A 211 9.48 -5.19 -3.14
C ASP A 211 9.32 -6.06 -4.40
N PRO A 212 9.59 -5.50 -5.60
CA PRO A 212 9.40 -6.23 -6.85
C PRO A 212 10.28 -7.48 -6.86
N SER A 213 9.65 -8.65 -6.83
CA SER A 213 10.32 -9.91 -7.10
C SER A 213 10.04 -10.31 -8.54
N ILE A 214 11.09 -10.52 -9.32
CA ILE A 214 10.94 -10.93 -10.72
C ILE A 214 10.70 -12.44 -10.71
N GLY A 215 9.46 -12.85 -11.00
CA GLY A 215 9.11 -14.21 -11.35
C GLY A 215 8.38 -14.19 -12.68
N GLN A 216 8.96 -14.75 -13.75
CA GLN A 216 8.25 -14.95 -15.00
C GLN A 216 7.33 -16.18 -14.86
N ASP A 217 6.03 -15.98 -15.15
CA ASP A 217 5.05 -17.01 -15.47
C ASP A 217 5.06 -18.25 -14.56
N GLY A 218 5.15 -18.07 -13.24
CA GLY A 218 4.97 -19.10 -12.21
C GLY A 218 5.96 -20.27 -12.23
N SER A 219 6.96 -20.24 -13.13
CA SER A 219 7.94 -21.32 -13.32
C SER A 219 9.26 -21.06 -12.60
N VAL A 220 9.55 -19.79 -12.30
CA VAL A 220 10.76 -19.35 -11.58
C VAL A 220 10.35 -18.78 -10.23
N LEU A 221 11.02 -19.24 -9.17
CA LEU A 221 10.82 -18.71 -7.82
C LEU A 221 11.11 -17.20 -7.81
N PRO A 222 10.32 -16.38 -7.10
CA PRO A 222 10.53 -14.94 -7.09
C PRO A 222 11.88 -14.59 -6.43
N GLN A 223 12.59 -13.62 -7.00
CA GLN A 223 13.95 -13.23 -6.55
C GLN A 223 14.04 -11.73 -6.26
N TRP A 224 14.90 -11.37 -5.31
CA TRP A 224 15.20 -9.97 -4.97
C TRP A 224 16.53 -9.52 -5.55
N PHE A 225 16.57 -8.26 -5.98
CA PHE A 225 17.75 -7.65 -6.58
C PHE A 225 18.17 -6.38 -5.82
N CYS A 226 19.46 -6.15 -5.76
CA CYS A 226 20.03 -4.92 -5.22
C CYS A 226 19.63 -3.73 -6.09
N SER A 227 19.00 -2.71 -5.50
CA SER A 227 18.58 -1.50 -6.23
C SER A 227 19.75 -0.73 -6.87
N ASN A 228 20.97 -0.87 -6.34
CA ASN A 228 22.16 -0.18 -6.84
C ASN A 228 22.86 -0.94 -7.99
N CYS A 229 23.18 -2.23 -7.82
CA CYS A 229 23.98 -2.98 -8.78
C CYS A 229 23.21 -4.08 -9.54
N GLN A 230 21.92 -4.27 -9.22
CA GLN A 230 21.05 -5.30 -9.79
C GLN A 230 21.55 -6.74 -9.59
N ALA A 231 22.53 -6.96 -8.69
CA ALA A 231 22.90 -8.31 -8.26
C ALA A 231 21.80 -8.94 -7.42
N GLN A 232 21.56 -10.23 -7.62
CA GLN A 232 20.57 -11.00 -6.87
C GLN A 232 21.00 -11.15 -5.40
N TYR A 233 20.07 -10.96 -4.47
CA TYR A 233 20.28 -11.36 -3.08
C TYR A 233 20.16 -12.87 -2.92
N GLU A 234 21.04 -13.44 -2.11
CA GLU A 234 21.02 -14.86 -1.81
C GLU A 234 19.83 -15.20 -0.90
N THR A 235 18.96 -16.11 -1.36
CA THR A 235 17.75 -16.51 -0.63
C THR A 235 18.08 -17.17 0.71
N GLU A 236 19.15 -17.97 0.80
CA GLU A 236 19.59 -18.64 2.04
C GLU A 236 19.98 -17.62 3.13
N SER A 237 20.71 -16.57 2.75
CA SER A 237 21.08 -15.47 3.64
C SER A 237 19.85 -14.73 4.18
N ILE A 238 18.85 -14.48 3.31
CA ILE A 238 17.58 -13.85 3.69
C ILE A 238 16.76 -14.78 4.60
N GLU A 239 16.71 -16.08 4.29
CA GLU A 239 16.02 -17.09 5.08
C GLU A 239 16.58 -17.15 6.51
N MET A 240 17.91 -17.16 6.66
CA MET A 240 18.54 -17.14 7.97
C MET A 240 18.20 -15.88 8.76
N ALA A 241 18.24 -14.71 8.11
CA ALA A 241 17.85 -13.45 8.73
C ALA A 241 16.37 -13.45 9.20
N LEU A 242 15.48 -14.13 8.47
CA LEU A 242 14.08 -14.32 8.88
C LEU A 242 13.95 -15.26 10.08
N VAL A 243 14.73 -16.34 10.12
CA VAL A 243 14.77 -17.25 11.27
C VAL A 243 15.23 -16.51 12.53
N GLU A 244 16.31 -15.75 12.43
CA GLU A 244 16.80 -14.92 13.54
C GLU A 244 15.75 -13.89 13.98
N ALA A 245 15.08 -13.24 13.03
CA ALA A 245 14.04 -12.27 13.34
C ALA A 245 12.82 -12.91 14.00
N LEU A 246 12.40 -14.11 13.57
CA LEU A 246 11.35 -14.89 14.20
C LEU A 246 11.72 -15.27 15.64
N GLN A 247 12.95 -15.76 15.85
CA GLN A 247 13.46 -16.09 17.18
C GLN A 247 13.52 -14.86 18.10
N LYS A 248 13.97 -13.72 17.58
CA LYS A 248 13.99 -12.44 18.31
C LYS A 248 12.58 -12.02 18.71
N LYS A 249 11.60 -12.15 17.82
CA LYS A 249 10.18 -11.86 18.13
C LYS A 249 9.62 -12.80 19.18
N LEU A 250 9.93 -14.10 19.09
CA LEU A 250 9.54 -15.09 20.11
C LEU A 250 10.14 -14.74 21.47
N MET A 251 11.41 -14.33 21.50
CA MET A 251 12.08 -13.87 22.72
C MET A 251 11.36 -12.64 23.28
N SER A 252 11.04 -11.64 22.45
CA SER A 252 10.27 -10.47 22.87
C SER A 252 8.88 -10.83 23.40
N TYR A 253 8.17 -11.78 22.78
CA TYR A 253 6.87 -12.25 23.28
C TYR A 253 7.00 -12.97 24.62
N THR A 254 8.08 -13.72 24.84
CA THR A 254 8.32 -14.49 26.07
C THR A 254 8.72 -13.59 27.23
N LEU A 255 9.56 -12.59 26.96
CA LEU A 255 10.12 -11.66 27.95
C LEU A 255 9.28 -10.39 28.11
N GLN A 256 8.11 -10.30 27.49
CA GLN A 256 7.28 -9.11 27.55
C GLN A 256 6.86 -8.79 28.99
N ASP A 257 6.70 -7.49 29.26
CA ASP A 257 6.06 -7.04 30.49
C ASP A 257 4.57 -7.42 30.52
N LEU A 258 4.04 -7.52 31.73
CA LEU A 258 2.60 -7.58 31.96
C LEU A 258 2.10 -6.24 32.49
N VAL A 259 0.92 -5.82 32.05
CA VAL A 259 0.32 -4.54 32.43
C VAL A 259 -1.00 -4.79 33.16
N CYS A 260 -1.24 -4.05 34.24
CA CYS A 260 -2.50 -4.13 34.97
C CYS A 260 -3.66 -3.56 34.13
N SER A 261 -4.74 -4.32 34.00
CA SER A 261 -5.92 -3.91 33.23
C SER A 261 -6.58 -2.64 33.77
N LYS A 262 -6.55 -2.42 35.09
CA LYS A 262 -7.17 -1.28 35.79
C LYS A 262 -6.29 -0.03 35.84
N CYS A 263 -5.13 -0.12 36.49
CA CYS A 263 -4.27 1.05 36.75
C CYS A 263 -3.22 1.30 35.67
N LYS A 264 -3.08 0.39 34.69
CA LYS A 264 -2.08 0.45 33.62
C LYS A 264 -0.61 0.47 34.10
N GLY A 265 -0.36 0.11 35.36
CA GLY A 265 0.98 -0.09 35.90
C GLY A 265 1.60 -1.41 35.41
N VAL A 266 2.91 -1.38 35.20
CA VAL A 266 3.72 -2.56 34.80
C VAL A 266 3.93 -3.49 35.99
N LYS A 267 3.93 -4.80 35.74
CA LYS A 267 4.20 -5.82 36.76
C LYS A 267 5.69 -5.88 37.09
N GLU A 268 6.05 -5.47 38.30
CA GLU A 268 7.46 -5.38 38.73
C GLU A 268 8.01 -6.68 39.34
N ALA A 269 7.14 -7.56 39.86
CA ALA A 269 7.54 -8.79 40.54
C ALA A 269 6.91 -10.03 39.90
N ASN A 270 7.59 -11.16 39.96
CA ASN A 270 7.17 -12.39 39.26
C ASN A 270 5.98 -13.09 39.94
N MET A 271 6.00 -13.20 41.27
CA MET A 271 5.07 -14.02 42.05
C MET A 271 3.63 -13.46 42.20
N PRO A 272 3.38 -12.14 42.26
CA PRO A 272 2.03 -11.62 42.40
C PRO A 272 1.10 -12.08 41.27
N LEU A 273 -0.06 -12.62 41.62
CA LEU A 273 -1.11 -12.98 40.65
C LEU A 273 -1.93 -11.77 40.23
N TYR A 274 -2.11 -10.81 41.14
CA TYR A 274 -2.89 -9.59 40.93
C TYR A 274 -2.07 -8.35 41.23
N CYS A 275 -2.45 -7.22 40.63
CA CYS A 275 -1.90 -5.92 40.95
C CYS A 275 -2.36 -5.44 42.34
N ASN A 276 -1.63 -4.51 42.95
CA ASN A 276 -2.00 -3.88 44.23
C ASN A 276 -3.37 -3.18 44.19
N CYS A 277 -3.88 -2.81 43.01
CA CYS A 277 -5.23 -2.28 42.82
C CYS A 277 -6.31 -3.37 42.62
N ALA A 278 -5.98 -4.64 42.90
CA ALA A 278 -6.82 -5.82 42.65
C ALA A 278 -7.25 -5.94 41.17
N GLY A 279 -6.39 -5.52 40.23
CA GLY A 279 -6.57 -5.71 38.80
C GLY A 279 -5.76 -6.90 38.29
N ASP A 280 -6.29 -7.58 37.26
CA ASP A 280 -5.57 -8.64 36.54
C ASP A 280 -4.44 -8.06 35.69
N PHE A 281 -3.42 -8.88 35.47
CA PHE A 281 -2.32 -8.58 34.56
C PHE A 281 -2.61 -9.14 33.17
N GLU A 282 -2.43 -8.31 32.15
CA GLU A 282 -2.62 -8.65 30.74
C GLU A 282 -1.28 -8.58 30.00
N LEU A 283 -1.18 -9.30 28.87
CA LEU A 283 -0.04 -9.24 27.97
C LEU A 283 0.07 -7.84 27.36
N THR A 284 1.26 -7.26 27.35
CA THR A 284 1.53 -6.01 26.62
C THR A 284 1.42 -6.22 25.11
N PHE A 285 1.84 -7.39 24.64
CA PHE A 285 1.78 -7.83 23.27
C PHE A 285 0.93 -9.10 23.17
N SER A 286 -0.26 -8.96 22.58
CA SER A 286 -1.27 -10.02 22.58
C SER A 286 -0.85 -11.26 21.80
N THR A 287 -1.32 -12.42 22.24
CA THR A 287 -1.15 -13.69 21.51
C THR A 287 -1.68 -13.62 20.08
N LYS A 288 -2.79 -12.90 19.86
CA LYS A 288 -3.38 -12.68 18.54
C LYS A 288 -2.41 -11.94 17.62
N SER A 289 -1.83 -10.83 18.09
CA SER A 289 -0.89 -10.04 17.31
C SER A 289 0.40 -10.81 17.00
N PHE A 290 0.84 -11.69 17.89
CA PHE A 290 1.98 -12.57 17.62
C PHE A 290 1.65 -13.65 16.57
N SER A 291 0.48 -14.25 16.66
CA SER A 291 -0.04 -15.22 15.68
C SER A 291 -0.17 -14.61 14.27
N GLU A 292 -0.67 -13.37 14.18
CA GLU A 292 -0.73 -12.60 12.94
C GLU A 292 0.66 -12.39 12.33
N GLN A 293 1.69 -12.09 13.15
CA GLN A 293 3.07 -11.98 12.68
C GLN A 293 3.61 -13.32 12.16
N ILE A 294 3.39 -14.42 12.88
CA ILE A 294 3.82 -15.77 12.44
C ILE A 294 3.19 -16.13 11.08
N THR A 295 1.93 -15.75 10.87
CA THR A 295 1.22 -15.99 9.59
C THR A 295 1.93 -15.31 8.42
N VAL A 296 2.49 -14.11 8.63
CA VAL A 296 3.28 -13.40 7.60
C VAL A 296 4.56 -14.15 7.28
N PHE A 297 5.31 -14.61 8.30
CA PHE A 297 6.50 -15.44 8.07
C PHE A 297 6.17 -16.74 7.33
N GLN A 298 5.05 -17.38 7.65
CA GLN A 298 4.59 -18.59 6.97
C GLN A 298 4.23 -18.32 5.50
N SER A 299 3.58 -17.19 5.23
CA SER A 299 3.25 -16.74 3.87
C SER A 299 4.50 -16.46 3.05
N ILE A 300 5.51 -15.78 3.62
CA ILE A 300 6.81 -15.55 2.99
C ILE A 300 7.52 -16.87 2.73
N SER A 301 7.61 -17.75 3.73
CA SER A 301 8.27 -19.05 3.59
C SER A 301 7.67 -19.89 2.47
N SER A 302 6.34 -19.95 2.39
CA SER A 302 5.63 -20.70 1.36
C SER A 302 5.82 -20.10 -0.04
N HIS A 303 5.78 -18.77 -0.16
CA HIS A 303 5.90 -18.08 -1.44
C HIS A 303 7.30 -18.17 -2.05
N TYR A 304 8.34 -18.07 -1.23
CA TYR A 304 9.74 -18.10 -1.67
C TYR A 304 10.41 -19.47 -1.50
N ASN A 305 9.64 -20.50 -1.10
CA ASN A 305 10.10 -21.87 -0.87
C ASN A 305 11.28 -21.99 0.12
N MET A 306 11.17 -21.29 1.26
CA MET A 306 12.15 -21.29 2.34
C MET A 306 11.87 -22.44 3.32
N SER A 307 12.54 -23.58 3.11
CA SER A 307 12.26 -24.83 3.82
C SER A 307 12.63 -24.77 5.30
N PHE A 308 13.79 -24.20 5.64
CA PHE A 308 14.27 -24.13 7.03
C PHE A 308 13.43 -23.18 7.88
N LEU A 309 13.04 -22.03 7.32
CA LEU A 309 12.09 -21.14 7.97
C LEU A 309 10.73 -21.82 8.18
N GLY A 310 10.25 -22.54 7.17
CA GLY A 310 9.00 -23.31 7.23
C GLY A 310 9.00 -24.33 8.37
N GLU A 311 10.01 -25.18 8.43
CA GLU A 311 10.18 -26.18 9.50
C GLU A 311 10.28 -25.53 10.89
N THR A 312 10.98 -24.40 11.00
CA THR A 312 11.11 -23.65 12.26
C THR A 312 9.75 -23.14 12.75
N ILE A 313 8.92 -22.63 11.83
CA ILE A 313 7.55 -22.16 12.14
C ILE A 313 6.65 -23.33 12.53
N GLU A 314 6.70 -24.44 11.80
CA GLU A 314 5.93 -25.64 12.10
C GLU A 314 6.27 -26.19 13.49
N TRP A 315 7.56 -26.27 13.82
CA TRP A 315 8.01 -26.66 15.16
C TRP A 315 7.51 -25.71 16.24
N LEU A 316 7.59 -24.40 16.02
CA LEU A 316 7.09 -23.38 16.96
C LEU A 316 5.59 -23.56 17.23
N LEU A 317 4.78 -23.75 16.19
CA LEU A 317 3.34 -23.95 16.30
C LEU A 317 2.98 -25.28 16.98
N ALA A 318 3.73 -26.34 16.69
CA ALA A 318 3.55 -27.63 17.35
C ALA A 318 3.84 -27.56 18.86
N MET A 319 4.89 -26.84 19.25
CA MET A 319 5.26 -26.65 20.65
C MET A 319 4.35 -25.65 21.39
N SER A 320 3.68 -24.76 20.66
CA SER A 320 2.82 -23.71 21.22
C SER A 320 1.42 -23.70 20.60
N PRO A 321 0.55 -24.71 20.89
CA PRO A 321 -0.76 -24.83 20.24
C PRO A 321 -1.70 -23.64 20.44
N HIS A 322 -1.49 -22.84 21.49
CA HIS A 322 -2.26 -21.63 21.77
C HIS A 322 -1.97 -20.47 20.79
N LEU A 323 -0.87 -20.55 20.02
CA LEU A 323 -0.53 -19.61 18.95
C LEU A 323 -1.22 -19.93 17.62
N ILE A 324 -1.80 -21.13 17.50
CA ILE A 324 -2.57 -21.51 16.32
C ILE A 324 -3.86 -20.69 16.35
N SER A 325 -3.94 -19.71 15.45
CA SER A 325 -5.17 -18.98 15.17
C SER A 325 -6.23 -20.01 14.78
N LYS A 326 -7.24 -20.21 15.64
CA LYS A 326 -8.47 -20.90 15.23
C LYS A 326 -9.16 -19.97 14.25
N THR A 327 -8.92 -20.20 12.96
CA THR A 327 -9.68 -19.57 11.88
C THR A 327 -11.16 -19.85 12.16
N ARG A 328 -11.91 -18.80 12.48
CA ARG A 328 -13.36 -18.86 12.69
C ARG A 328 -14.04 -18.10 11.57
#